data_AF-A0A1H9A4V0-F1
#
_entry.id   AF-A0A1H9A4V0-F1
#
_cell.length_a   1.000
_cell.length_b   1.000
_cell.length_c   1.000
_cell.angle_alpha   90.00
_cell.angle_beta   90.00
_cell.angle_gamma   90.00
#
_symmetry.space_group_name_H-M   'P 1'
#
loop_
_entity.id
_entity.type
_entity.pdbx_description
1 polymer ?
#
loop_
_entity_poly.entity_id
_entity_poly.type
_entity_poly.pdbx_seq_one_letter_code
_entity_poly.pdbx_strand_id
1 'polypeptide(L)'
;MEAAEIIEYLREQDFTLKAEGDYLELSPPEKITDELIKKLKKHKPAIIAELKREERRLKVLAMLTDNPETQRAFFTDMDIDPDNVILTIAIRDQYSFEMAIPKAKYDPFPILDLINKGLVQ
;
A
#
# COMPACT_ATOMS: atom_id res chain seq x y z
N MET A 1 -9.08 11.42 13.41
CA MET A 1 -9.02 11.27 11.96
C MET A 1 -7.78 10.49 11.64
N GLU A 2 -7.96 9.25 11.22
CA GLU A 2 -6.88 8.39 10.74
C GLU A 2 -6.41 8.84 9.35
N ALA A 3 -5.22 8.41 8.93
CA ALA A 3 -4.68 8.76 7.62
C ALA A 3 -5.60 8.33 6.46
N ALA A 4 -6.18 7.13 6.57
CA ALA A 4 -7.14 6.60 5.60
C ALA A 4 -8.38 7.50 5.45
N GLU A 5 -8.97 7.95 6.56
CA GLU A 5 -10.13 8.84 6.56
C GLU A 5 -9.82 10.20 5.92
N ILE A 6 -8.59 10.71 6.09
CA ILE A 6 -8.15 11.94 5.44
C ILE A 6 -8.04 11.74 3.93
N ILE A 7 -7.49 10.60 3.49
CA ILE A 7 -7.36 10.28 2.07
C ILE A 7 -8.74 10.13 1.42
N GLU A 8 -9.65 9.39 2.05
CA GLU A 8 -11.03 9.21 1.57
C GLU A 8 -11.78 10.54 1.47
N TYR A 9 -11.75 11.36 2.52
CA TYR A 9 -12.37 12.68 2.52
C TYR A 9 -11.86 13.57 1.37
N LEU A 10 -10.56 13.50 1.06
CA LEU A 10 -10.00 14.30 -0.03
C LEU A 10 -10.40 13.75 -1.39
N ARG A 11 -10.45 12.42 -1.56
CA ARG A 11 -10.96 11.79 -2.79
C ARG A 11 -12.43 12.12 -3.05
N GLU A 12 -13.27 12.17 -2.01
CA GLU A 12 -14.67 12.60 -2.11
C GLU A 12 -14.83 14.06 -2.58
N GLN A 13 -13.80 14.89 -2.41
CA GLN A 13 -13.76 16.27 -2.88
C GLN A 13 -13.10 16.42 -4.27
N ASP A 14 -12.92 15.30 -4.97
CA ASP A 14 -12.22 15.15 -6.24
C ASP A 14 -10.72 15.52 -6.18
N PHE A 15 -10.08 15.34 -5.02
CA PHE A 15 -8.62 15.40 -4.97
C PHE A 15 -8.01 14.05 -5.35
N THR A 16 -7.00 14.09 -6.20
CA THR A 16 -6.03 13.02 -6.41
C THR A 16 -4.86 13.23 -5.47
N LEU A 17 -4.52 12.19 -4.71
CA LEU A 17 -3.36 12.17 -3.81
C LEU A 17 -2.37 11.13 -4.30
N LYS A 18 -1.10 11.52 -4.36
CA LYS A 18 0.02 10.60 -4.60
C LYS A 18 1.15 10.88 -3.63
N ALA A 19 1.88 9.84 -3.25
CA ALA A 19 3.09 9.97 -2.46
C ALA A 19 4.30 9.73 -3.35
N GLU A 20 5.20 10.72 -3.43
CA GLU A 20 6.47 10.58 -4.15
C GLU A 20 7.62 10.77 -3.16
N GLY A 21 8.24 9.65 -2.75
CA GLY A 21 9.26 9.67 -1.69
C GLY A 21 8.69 10.20 -0.37
N ASP A 22 9.14 11.39 0.01
CA ASP A 22 8.69 12.15 1.20
C ASP A 22 7.74 13.31 0.84
N TYR A 23 7.34 13.43 -0.41
CA TYR A 23 6.44 14.48 -0.89
C TYR A 23 5.03 13.92 -1.08
N LEU A 24 4.05 14.81 -0.87
CA LEU A 24 2.65 14.53 -1.11
C LEU A 24 2.23 15.41 -2.28
N GLU A 25 1.87 14.80 -3.39
CA GLU A 25 1.29 15.48 -4.54
C GLU A 25 -0.23 15.50 -4.40
N LEU A 26 -0.82 16.67 -4.65
CA LEU A 26 -2.26 16.90 -4.66
C LEU A 26 -2.64 17.51 -5.99
N SER A 27 -3.73 17.03 -6.58
CA SER A 27 -4.34 17.62 -7.78
C SER A 27 -5.85 17.58 -7.64
N PRO A 28 -6.61 18.58 -8.11
CA PRO A 28 -6.19 19.76 -8.86
C PRO A 28 -5.66 20.90 -7.94
N PRO A 29 -4.63 21.67 -8.38
CA PRO A 29 -3.97 22.67 -7.52
C PRO A 29 -4.87 23.85 -7.13
N GLU A 30 -5.90 24.16 -7.92
CA GLU A 30 -6.80 25.30 -7.71
C GLU A 30 -7.69 25.12 -6.46
N LYS A 31 -7.93 23.88 -6.04
CA LYS A 31 -8.69 23.57 -4.82
C LYS A 31 -7.80 23.55 -3.57
N ILE A 32 -6.47 23.68 -3.69
CA ILE A 32 -5.55 23.59 -2.56
C ILE A 32 -5.55 24.91 -1.77
N THR A 33 -6.05 24.86 -0.54
CA THR A 33 -6.03 26.00 0.39
C THR A 33 -4.90 25.88 1.41
N ASP A 34 -4.47 27.02 1.98
CA ASP A 34 -3.45 27.05 3.05
C ASP A 34 -3.87 26.27 4.30
N GLU A 35 -5.16 26.25 4.62
CA GLU A 35 -5.71 25.46 5.73
C GLU A 35 -5.58 23.96 5.47
N LEU A 36 -5.86 23.53 4.23
CA LEU A 36 -5.68 22.15 3.81
C LEU A 36 -4.21 21.74 3.90
N ILE A 37 -3.29 22.59 3.44
CA ILE A 37 -1.84 22.36 3.55
C ILE A 37 -1.42 22.21 5.02
N LYS A 38 -1.90 23.07 5.92
CA LYS A 38 -1.58 22.96 7.36
C LYS A 38 -2.09 21.65 7.96
N LYS A 39 -3.30 21.23 7.62
CA LYS A 39 -3.89 19.95 8.07
C LYS A 39 -3.08 18.76 7.55
N LEU A 40 -2.74 18.77 6.26
CA LEU A 40 -1.95 17.71 5.63
C LEU A 40 -0.53 17.64 6.20
N LYS A 41 0.14 18.77 6.45
CA LYS A 41 1.47 18.78 7.07
C LYS A 41 1.48 18.13 8.46
N LYS A 42 0.42 18.31 9.26
CA LYS A 42 0.30 17.70 10.58
C LYS A 42 0.25 16.16 10.54
N HIS A 43 -0.37 15.61 9.50
CA HIS A 43 -0.55 14.15 9.33
C HIS A 43 0.30 13.56 8.20
N LYS A 44 1.20 14.35 7.62
CA LYS A 44 1.98 14.02 6.43
C LYS A 44 2.63 12.63 6.45
N PRO A 45 3.41 12.25 7.50
CA PRO A 45 4.07 10.94 7.49
C PRO A 45 3.07 9.78 7.50
N ALA A 46 1.96 9.92 8.22
CA ALA A 46 0.91 8.89 8.27
C ALA A 46 0.17 8.78 6.93
N ILE A 47 -0.12 9.91 6.27
CA ILE A 47 -0.76 9.93 4.95
C ILE A 47 0.16 9.30 3.89
N ILE A 48 1.45 9.63 3.90
CA ILE A 48 2.42 9.03 2.99
C ILE A 48 2.52 7.52 3.20
N ALA A 49 2.58 7.08 4.47
CA ALA A 49 2.63 5.65 4.79
C ALA A 49 1.39 4.90 4.27
N GLU A 50 0.19 5.47 4.45
CA GLU A 50 -1.06 4.86 3.97
C GLU A 50 -1.16 4.87 2.44
N LEU A 51 -0.74 5.94 1.77
CA LEU A 51 -0.71 5.98 0.30
C LEU A 51 0.25 4.92 -0.28
N LYS A 52 1.44 4.76 0.31
CA LYS A 52 2.39 3.71 -0.10
C LYS A 52 1.81 2.32 0.14
N ARG A 53 1.07 2.12 1.23
CA ARG A 53 0.34 0.88 1.52
C ARG A 53 -0.74 0.59 0.47
N GLU A 54 -1.54 1.58 0.09
CA GLU A 54 -2.51 1.44 -0.99
C GLU A 54 -1.84 1.11 -2.33
N GLU A 55 -0.71 1.73 -2.67
CA GLU A 55 0.03 1.42 -3.90
C GLU A 55 0.50 -0.04 -3.94
N ARG A 56 1.08 -0.54 -2.83
CA ARG A 56 1.48 -1.96 -2.75
C ARG A 56 0.29 -2.89 -2.89
N ARG A 57 -0.84 -2.55 -2.24
CA ARG A 57 -2.09 -3.31 -2.38
C ARG A 57 -2.58 -3.32 -3.83
N LEU A 58 -2.63 -2.17 -4.49
CA LEU A 58 -3.03 -2.07 -5.89
C LEU A 58 -2.12 -2.88 -6.80
N LYS A 59 -0.80 -2.91 -6.51
CA LYS A 59 0.18 -3.70 -7.26
C LYS A 59 -0.12 -5.20 -7.21
N VAL A 60 -0.39 -5.77 -6.03
CA VAL A 60 -0.74 -7.20 -5.92
C VAL A 60 -2.12 -7.52 -6.52
N LEU A 61 -3.07 -6.59 -6.47
CA LEU A 61 -4.36 -6.75 -7.14
C LEU A 61 -4.21 -6.71 -8.66
N ALA A 62 -3.36 -5.84 -9.20
CA ALA A 62 -3.03 -5.81 -10.62
C ALA A 62 -2.39 -7.13 -11.08
N MET A 63 -1.48 -7.71 -10.29
CA MET A 63 -0.91 -9.03 -10.57
C MET A 63 -1.98 -10.13 -10.70
N LEU A 64 -3.03 -10.09 -9.88
CA LEU A 64 -4.17 -10.99 -10.01
C LEU A 64 -4.99 -10.68 -11.27
N THR A 65 -5.28 -9.42 -11.56
CA THR A 65 -6.00 -9.04 -12.79
C THR A 65 -5.27 -9.51 -14.05
N ASP A 66 -3.95 -9.35 -14.10
CA ASP A 66 -3.11 -9.72 -15.24
C ASP A 66 -2.96 -11.25 -15.40
N ASN A 67 -3.18 -12.01 -14.32
CA ASN A 67 -3.07 -13.47 -14.32
C ASN A 67 -4.36 -14.10 -13.76
N PRO A 68 -5.42 -14.26 -14.57
CA PRO A 68 -6.73 -14.73 -14.11
C PRO A 68 -6.70 -16.10 -13.42
N GLU A 69 -5.83 -17.00 -13.86
CA GLU A 69 -5.66 -18.36 -13.31
C GLU A 69 -4.99 -18.36 -11.92
N THR A 70 -4.31 -17.27 -11.56
CA THR A 70 -3.61 -17.13 -10.29
C THR A 70 -4.60 -16.76 -9.19
N GLN A 71 -4.64 -17.57 -8.12
CA GLN A 71 -5.51 -17.31 -6.95
C GLN A 71 -4.88 -16.38 -5.92
N ARG A 72 -3.54 -16.28 -5.89
CA ARG A 72 -2.81 -15.47 -4.90
C ARG A 72 -1.65 -14.73 -5.55
N ALA A 73 -1.49 -13.47 -5.18
CA ALA A 73 -0.35 -12.65 -5.57
C ALA A 73 0.32 -12.09 -4.32
N PHE A 74 1.63 -11.87 -4.40
CA PHE A 74 2.38 -11.25 -3.33
C PHE A 74 3.43 -10.29 -3.89
N PHE A 75 3.76 -9.30 -3.08
CA PHE A 75 4.79 -8.32 -3.37
C PHE A 75 5.61 -8.09 -2.11
N THR A 76 6.93 -8.09 -2.28
CA THR A 76 7.88 -7.84 -1.20
C THR A 76 8.52 -6.47 -1.41
N ASP A 77 8.40 -5.61 -0.41
CA ASP A 77 9.08 -4.31 -0.36
C ASP A 77 10.15 -4.33 0.74
N MET A 78 11.40 -4.10 0.36
CA MET A 78 12.55 -4.12 1.27
C MET A 78 13.10 -2.71 1.56
N ASP A 79 12.59 -1.69 0.87
CA ASP A 79 13.16 -0.35 0.85
C ASP A 79 12.41 0.61 1.78
N ILE A 80 11.14 0.33 2.08
CA ILE A 80 10.28 1.22 2.86
C ILE A 80 10.61 1.25 4.36
N ASP A 81 11.02 0.12 4.92
CA ASP A 81 11.36 0.01 6.35
C ASP A 81 12.81 -0.48 6.49
N PRO A 82 13.64 0.18 7.31
CA PRO A 82 15.04 -0.20 7.45
C PRO A 82 15.21 -1.57 8.12
N ASP A 83 14.30 -1.95 9.02
CA ASP A 83 14.41 -3.13 9.88
C ASP A 83 13.53 -4.30 9.41
N ASN A 84 12.49 -4.01 8.62
CA ASN A 84 11.48 -4.96 8.20
C ASN A 84 11.37 -5.05 6.68
N VAL A 85 10.97 -6.23 6.23
CA VAL A 85 10.45 -6.47 4.89
C VAL A 85 8.93 -6.41 4.96
N ILE A 86 8.32 -5.60 4.11
CA ILE A 86 6.87 -5.51 4.01
C ILE A 86 6.40 -6.50 2.96
N LEU A 87 5.72 -7.55 3.40
CA LEU A 87 5.09 -8.54 2.54
C LEU A 87 3.62 -8.17 2.35
N THR A 88 3.25 -7.83 1.12
CA THR A 88 1.86 -7.57 0.73
C THR A 88 1.31 -8.81 0.04
N ILE A 89 0.13 -9.28 0.45
CA ILE A 89 -0.53 -10.48 -0.09
C ILE A 89 -1.94 -10.12 -0.52
N ALA A 90 -2.35 -10.60 -1.69
CA ALA A 90 -3.74 -10.61 -2.12
C ALA A 90 -4.19 -12.03 -2.47
N ILE A 91 -5.39 -12.37 -2.03
CA ILE A 91 -6.10 -13.60 -2.37
C ILE A 91 -7.36 -13.19 -3.15
N ARG A 92 -7.50 -13.73 -4.36
CA ARG A 92 -8.60 -13.40 -5.27
C ARG A 92 -9.95 -13.61 -4.58
N ASP A 93 -10.83 -12.62 -4.73
CA ASP A 93 -12.21 -12.60 -4.22
C ASP A 93 -12.37 -12.86 -2.71
N GLN A 94 -11.29 -12.71 -1.92
CA GLN A 94 -11.31 -12.97 -0.48
C GLN A 94 -10.80 -11.76 0.31
N TYR A 95 -9.48 -11.53 0.34
CA TYR A 95 -8.88 -10.46 1.13
C TYR A 95 -7.47 -10.09 0.65
N SER A 96 -7.02 -8.90 1.04
CA SER A 96 -5.65 -8.42 0.87
C SER A 96 -5.12 -7.87 2.19
N PHE A 97 -3.86 -8.11 2.50
CA PHE A 97 -3.25 -7.71 3.77
C PHE A 97 -1.74 -7.52 3.64
N GLU A 98 -1.14 -6.90 4.65
CA GLU A 98 0.30 -6.70 4.76
C GLU A 98 0.83 -7.33 6.05
N MET A 99 2.06 -7.82 5.99
CA MET A 99 2.82 -8.33 7.12
C MET A 99 4.21 -7.68 7.14
N ALA A 100 4.64 -7.23 8.32
CA ALA A 100 6.01 -6.84 8.54
C ALA A 100 6.82 -8.05 9.04
N ILE A 101 7.88 -8.39 8.33
CA ILE A 101 8.79 -9.48 8.70
C ILE A 101 10.16 -8.85 9.00
N PRO A 102 10.73 -9.01 10.21
CA PRO A 102 12.08 -8.51 10.48
C PRO A 102 13.08 -9.03 9.44
N LYS A 103 13.90 -8.16 8.86
CA LYS A 103 14.85 -8.51 7.78
C LYS A 103 15.76 -9.66 8.16
N ALA A 104 16.22 -9.68 9.41
CA ALA A 104 17.06 -10.75 9.96
C ALA A 104 16.39 -12.14 9.95
N LYS A 105 15.06 -12.21 9.78
CA LYS A 105 14.25 -13.44 9.74
C LYS A 105 13.59 -13.66 8.38
N TYR A 106 13.77 -12.76 7.42
CA TYR A 106 13.12 -12.87 6.12
C TYR A 106 13.90 -13.84 5.23
N ASP A 107 13.21 -14.88 4.78
CA ASP A 107 13.67 -15.79 3.74
C ASP A 107 12.57 -15.91 2.67
N PRO A 108 12.84 -15.52 1.41
CA PRO A 108 11.83 -15.56 0.35
C PRO A 108 11.43 -16.99 -0.06
N PHE A 109 12.30 -18.00 0.12
CA PHE A 109 12.03 -19.35 -0.38
C PHE A 109 10.92 -20.10 0.39
N PRO A 110 10.91 -20.14 1.73
CA PRO A 110 9.80 -20.72 2.48
C PRO A 110 8.45 -20.03 2.23
N ILE A 111 8.47 -18.71 1.97
CA ILE A 111 7.27 -17.93 1.65
C ILE A 111 6.70 -18.36 0.29
N LEU A 112 7.55 -18.51 -0.73
CA LEU A 112 7.17 -19.05 -2.03
C LEU A 112 6.55 -20.45 -1.89
N ASP A 113 7.17 -21.31 -1.09
CA ASP A 113 6.70 -22.67 -0.83
C ASP A 113 5.33 -22.70 -0.14
N LEU A 114 5.11 -21.83 0.86
CA LEU A 114 3.83 -21.71 1.56
C LEU A 114 2.71 -21.26 0.62
N ILE A 115 3.01 -20.29 -0.25
CA ILE A 115 2.05 -19.78 -1.23
C ILE A 115 1.69 -20.87 -2.23
N ASN A 116 2.70 -21.58 -2.74
CA ASN A 116 2.50 -22.70 -3.67
C ASN A 116 1.71 -23.85 -3.03
N LYS A 117 2.00 -24.21 -1.77
CA LYS A 117 1.26 -25.26 -1.05
C LYS A 117 -0.17 -24.85 -0.74
N GLY A 118 -0.42 -23.58 -0.47
CA GLY A 118 -1.77 -23.06 -0.31
C GLY A 118 -2.63 -23.16 -1.58
N LEU A 119 -2.04 -23.25 -2.78
CA LEU A 119 -2.77 -23.42 -4.06
C LEU A 119 -3.43 -24.81 -4.19
N VAL A 120 -3.16 -25.74 -3.27
CA VAL A 120 -3.60 -27.14 -3.32
C VAL A 120 -4.74 -27.45 -2.33
N GLN A 121 -5.50 -26.44 -1.88
CA GLN A 121 -6.69 -26.65 -1.04
C GLN A 121 -7.98 -26.31 -1.78
#